data_AF-A0A0R2G2A5-F1
#
_entry.id   AF-A0A0R2G2A5-F1
#
_cell.length_a   1.000
_cell.length_b   1.000
_cell.length_c   1.000
_cell.angle_alpha   90.00
_cell.angle_beta   90.00
_cell.angle_gamma   90.00
#
_symmetry.space_group_name_H-M   'P 1'
#
loop_
_entity.id
_entity.type
_entity.pdbx_description
1 polymer ?
#
loop_
_entity_poly.entity_id
_entity_poly.type
_entity_poly.pdbx_seq_one_letter_code
_entity_poly.pdbx_strand_id
1 'polypeptide(L)'
;MADASMLGLGGEYKYGFKDDIQPILTTGEGLNEEIVRQISAAKNEPDWMLDFRLKSFRRYEQMEMPDFGPDLTTLDLNHINYFRRDSDKIARNWEDVPEDIKKTFDRLGVPEAERKYLAGSSAQYESEVVYHNMREDFEKLGIVFMDTDSAVQQYPELVKKYFGKLIPPSDNKFAALNSAVWSGGTFIYVPKGVRTEVPIQSYFRINAGNSGQFERTLIIVDEGASVNYVEGCTAPNYSEDSLHAAVVEVNVLKNAYCRYTTIQNWSDNVYSLETKRAQALENGTMEWVDGNLGSKVTMKYPSVYMNGEGARGTMLSIAFAGKDIVSDTGARMIHNAKNTSSSIVSKSLCKDGGRVDYRGKVRFGRTSDGSFSHVECDTIILDEKSASDTIPFNEIKNGNVSMEHEAKVSKISEEQLYYLMSRGITEEKATEMIIMGFVEPFTKELPMEYAVELNRLIEYQMEGSVG
;
A
#
# COMPACT_ATOMS: atom_id res chain seq x y z
N MET A 1 34.30 -8.01 -39.92
CA MET A 1 33.04 -8.54 -40.46
C MET A 1 32.16 -8.82 -39.26
N ALA A 2 31.16 -7.97 -39.06
CA ALA A 2 30.25 -8.01 -37.93
C ALA A 2 29.31 -9.21 -38.08
N ASP A 3 29.17 -10.00 -37.02
CA ASP A 3 28.16 -11.04 -36.93
C ASP A 3 26.88 -10.39 -36.38
N ALA A 4 25.83 -10.46 -37.18
CA ALA A 4 24.59 -9.72 -37.04
C ALA A 4 23.55 -10.58 -36.30
N SER A 5 23.76 -10.81 -34.99
CA SER A 5 22.82 -11.58 -34.16
C SER A 5 22.52 -11.00 -32.76
N MET A 6 22.99 -9.79 -32.44
CA MET A 6 22.69 -9.11 -31.16
C MET A 6 21.74 -7.91 -31.30
N LEU A 7 20.61 -8.09 -31.99
CA LEU A 7 19.52 -7.11 -32.06
C LEU A 7 18.20 -7.86 -31.90
N GLY A 8 17.71 -8.00 -30.68
CA GLY A 8 16.43 -8.65 -30.42
C GLY A 8 16.19 -9.07 -28.99
N LEU A 9 16.42 -8.22 -28.00
CA LEU A 9 15.90 -8.40 -26.63
C LEU A 9 15.47 -7.04 -26.07
N GLY A 10 14.43 -6.46 -26.66
CA GLY A 10 13.51 -5.64 -25.87
C GLY A 10 12.74 -6.61 -24.98
N GLY A 11 13.18 -6.76 -23.72
CA GLY A 11 12.62 -7.73 -22.81
C GLY A 11 11.19 -7.35 -22.42
N GLU A 12 10.19 -8.04 -23.01
CA GLU A 12 8.83 -8.06 -22.48
C GLU A 12 8.85 -8.54 -21.03
N TYR A 13 8.13 -7.85 -20.15
CA TYR A 13 7.99 -8.20 -18.74
C TYR A 13 7.52 -9.66 -18.61
N LYS A 14 8.39 -10.52 -18.07
CA LYS A 14 8.24 -11.98 -18.03
C LYS A 14 7.02 -12.46 -17.20
N TYR A 15 6.39 -11.56 -16.45
CA TYR A 15 5.21 -11.81 -15.61
C TYR A 15 3.96 -11.01 -16.06
N GLY A 16 4.00 -10.39 -17.25
CA GLY A 16 2.96 -9.49 -17.79
C GLY A 16 1.83 -10.18 -18.53
N PHE A 17 1.37 -11.33 -18.06
CA PHE A 17 0.32 -12.09 -18.73
C PHE A 17 -1.03 -11.41 -18.54
N LYS A 18 -1.80 -11.31 -19.63
CA LYS A 18 -3.16 -10.76 -19.68
C LYS A 18 -4.17 -11.89 -19.80
N ASP A 19 -5.22 -11.86 -18.98
CA ASP A 19 -6.37 -12.76 -19.10
C ASP A 19 -7.50 -12.03 -19.85
N ASP A 20 -8.05 -12.63 -20.91
CA ASP A 20 -9.16 -12.07 -21.70
C ASP A 20 -10.50 -12.45 -21.06
N ILE A 21 -10.89 -11.73 -20.00
CA ILE A 21 -12.15 -11.95 -19.27
C ILE A 21 -13.16 -10.87 -19.66
N GLN A 22 -14.35 -11.29 -20.11
CA GLN A 22 -15.48 -10.41 -20.37
C GLN A 22 -16.22 -10.07 -19.05
N PRO A 23 -16.39 -8.78 -18.69
CA PRO A 23 -17.04 -8.42 -17.44
C PRO A 23 -18.54 -8.71 -17.46
N ILE A 24 -19.07 -9.14 -16.31
CA ILE A 24 -20.51 -9.35 -16.07
C ILE A 24 -21.21 -8.01 -15.84
N LEU A 25 -20.54 -7.06 -15.17
CA LEU A 25 -21.02 -5.70 -14.98
C LEU A 25 -19.88 -4.70 -15.17
N THR A 26 -20.19 -3.59 -15.81
CA THR A 26 -19.30 -2.43 -15.94
C THR A 26 -20.13 -1.16 -15.85
N THR A 27 -19.65 -0.14 -15.15
CA THR A 27 -20.30 1.18 -15.11
C THR A 27 -19.98 2.05 -16.33
N GLY A 28 -19.09 1.59 -17.20
CA GLY A 28 -18.53 2.41 -18.27
C GLY A 28 -17.55 3.46 -17.73
N GLU A 29 -17.15 4.37 -18.61
CA GLU A 29 -16.21 5.45 -18.30
C GLU A 29 -16.89 6.65 -17.64
N GLY A 30 -16.16 7.28 -16.73
CA GLY A 30 -16.58 8.52 -16.06
C GLY A 30 -17.43 8.26 -14.82
N LEU A 31 -17.70 9.33 -14.08
CA LEU A 31 -18.40 9.26 -12.80
C LEU A 31 -19.53 10.27 -12.72
N ASN A 32 -20.72 9.80 -12.36
CA ASN A 32 -21.89 10.63 -12.06
C ASN A 32 -22.73 10.01 -10.94
N GLU A 33 -23.76 10.72 -10.47
CA GLU A 33 -24.61 10.24 -9.36
C GLU A 33 -25.31 8.91 -9.69
N GLU A 34 -25.69 8.68 -10.95
CA GLU A 34 -26.34 7.44 -11.38
C GLU A 34 -25.39 6.24 -11.28
N ILE A 35 -24.13 6.39 -11.67
CA ILE A 35 -23.09 5.36 -11.50
C ILE A 35 -22.92 4.99 -10.03
N VAL A 36 -22.90 5.97 -9.13
CA VAL A 36 -22.81 5.72 -7.67
C VAL A 36 -24.01 4.89 -7.18
N ARG A 37 -25.21 5.18 -7.68
CA ARG A 37 -26.43 4.41 -7.37
C ARG A 37 -26.35 2.99 -7.93
N GLN A 38 -25.86 2.83 -9.15
CA GLN A 38 -25.67 1.52 -9.80
C GLN A 38 -24.69 0.65 -9.02
N ILE A 39 -23.55 1.20 -8.57
CA ILE A 39 -22.57 0.48 -7.74
C ILE A 39 -23.23 -0.02 -6.44
N SER A 40 -23.94 0.87 -5.74
CA SER A 40 -24.61 0.53 -4.48
C SER A 40 -25.70 -0.53 -4.67
N ALA A 41 -26.49 -0.42 -5.73
CA ALA A 41 -27.53 -1.40 -6.09
C ALA A 41 -26.92 -2.76 -6.49
N ALA A 42 -25.84 -2.77 -7.28
CA ALA A 42 -25.16 -3.99 -7.70
C ALA A 42 -24.56 -4.79 -6.53
N LYS A 43 -24.31 -4.11 -5.40
CA LYS A 43 -23.77 -4.69 -4.17
C LYS A 43 -24.82 -5.00 -3.11
N ASN A 44 -26.08 -4.67 -3.38
CA ASN A 44 -27.19 -4.83 -2.44
C ASN A 44 -26.91 -4.15 -1.08
N GLU A 45 -26.38 -2.92 -1.14
CA GLU A 45 -26.01 -2.17 0.05
C GLU A 45 -27.23 -1.61 0.82
N PRO A 46 -27.13 -1.44 2.14
CA PRO A 46 -28.15 -0.77 2.93
C PRO A 46 -28.21 0.74 2.65
N ASP A 47 -29.38 1.36 2.84
CA ASP A 47 -29.66 2.78 2.52
C ASP A 47 -28.64 3.78 3.09
N TRP A 48 -28.11 3.50 4.29
CA TRP A 48 -27.12 4.38 4.93
C TRP A 48 -25.80 4.43 4.17
N MET A 49 -25.40 3.34 3.51
CA MET A 49 -24.18 3.29 2.71
C MET A 49 -24.39 4.03 1.38
N LEU A 50 -25.57 3.90 0.77
CA LEU A 50 -25.92 4.70 -0.40
C LEU A 50 -25.88 6.20 -0.07
N ASP A 51 -26.49 6.64 1.04
CA ASP A 51 -26.42 8.03 1.49
C ASP A 51 -24.98 8.50 1.75
N PHE A 52 -24.14 7.65 2.34
CA PHE A 52 -22.71 7.91 2.52
C PHE A 52 -21.99 8.12 1.18
N ARG A 53 -22.21 7.24 0.21
CA ARG A 53 -21.61 7.32 -1.14
C ARG A 53 -22.04 8.60 -1.87
N LEU A 54 -23.33 8.91 -1.87
CA LEU A 54 -23.89 10.09 -2.53
C LEU A 54 -23.38 11.41 -1.92
N LYS A 55 -23.28 11.48 -0.58
CA LYS A 55 -22.65 12.63 0.09
C LYS A 55 -21.18 12.78 -0.26
N SER A 56 -20.46 11.65 -0.36
CA SER A 56 -19.05 11.61 -0.74
C SER A 56 -18.86 12.10 -2.18
N PHE A 57 -19.71 11.65 -3.11
CA PHE A 57 -19.68 12.07 -4.51
C PHE A 57 -19.88 13.59 -4.66
N ARG A 58 -20.91 14.16 -4.02
CA ARG A 58 -21.13 15.62 -4.04
C ARG A 58 -19.96 16.40 -3.47
N ARG A 59 -19.24 15.81 -2.51
CA ARG A 59 -18.05 16.44 -1.92
C ARG A 59 -16.86 16.38 -2.88
N TYR A 60 -16.66 15.23 -3.51
CA TYR A 60 -15.66 15.02 -4.55
C TYR A 60 -15.80 16.03 -5.70
N GLU A 61 -17.03 16.27 -6.19
CA GLU A 61 -17.29 17.24 -7.27
C GLU A 61 -16.90 18.67 -6.90
N GLN A 62 -16.92 19.02 -5.62
CA GLN A 62 -16.58 20.36 -5.12
C GLN A 62 -15.08 20.51 -4.82
N MET A 63 -14.30 19.42 -4.86
CA MET A 63 -12.90 19.43 -4.50
C MET A 63 -12.01 19.63 -5.73
N GLU A 64 -11.00 20.48 -5.57
CA GLU A 64 -9.95 20.68 -6.56
C GLU A 64 -8.89 19.58 -6.46
N MET A 65 -8.11 19.40 -7.53
CA MET A 65 -6.93 18.54 -7.49
C MET A 65 -5.92 19.09 -6.47
N PRO A 66 -5.13 18.24 -5.79
CA PRO A 66 -4.12 18.73 -4.88
C PRO A 66 -3.12 19.64 -5.61
N ASP A 67 -2.72 20.72 -4.94
CA ASP A 67 -1.77 21.73 -5.43
C ASP A 67 -0.32 21.45 -4.99
N PHE A 68 -0.07 20.26 -4.44
CA PHE A 68 1.22 19.81 -3.94
C PHE A 68 1.54 18.40 -4.43
N GLY A 69 2.83 18.07 -4.41
CA GLY A 69 3.33 16.76 -4.82
C GLY A 69 3.59 16.69 -6.32
N PRO A 70 3.63 15.48 -6.90
CA PRO A 70 3.83 15.27 -8.32
C PRO A 70 2.74 15.90 -9.18
N ASP A 71 3.06 16.17 -10.44
CA ASP A 71 2.09 16.67 -11.41
C ASP A 71 1.06 15.58 -11.75
N LEU A 72 -0.23 15.89 -11.53
CA LEU A 72 -1.36 15.00 -11.81
C LEU A 72 -2.20 15.48 -13.01
N THR A 73 -1.73 16.48 -13.78
CA THR A 73 -2.49 17.04 -14.91
C THR A 73 -2.75 16.03 -16.02
N THR A 74 -1.95 14.97 -16.14
CA THR A 74 -2.13 13.90 -17.12
C THR A 74 -3.09 12.80 -16.66
N LEU A 75 -3.56 12.81 -15.41
CA LEU A 75 -4.54 11.86 -14.91
C LEU A 75 -5.94 12.25 -15.37
N ASP A 76 -6.50 11.51 -16.34
CA ASP A 76 -7.85 11.75 -16.82
C ASP A 76 -8.89 10.89 -16.09
N LEU A 77 -9.53 11.50 -15.09
CA LEU A 77 -10.58 10.85 -14.29
C LEU A 77 -11.87 10.58 -15.08
N ASN A 78 -12.08 11.16 -16.27
CA ASN A 78 -13.30 10.94 -17.06
C ASN A 78 -13.25 9.65 -17.87
N HIS A 79 -12.06 9.14 -18.17
CA HIS A 79 -11.87 7.92 -18.95
C HIS A 79 -11.64 6.67 -18.09
N ILE A 80 -11.68 6.81 -16.77
CA ILE A 80 -11.56 5.68 -15.84
C ILE A 80 -12.88 4.92 -15.74
N ASN A 81 -12.79 3.59 -15.74
CA ASN A 81 -13.88 2.73 -15.32
C ASN A 81 -13.88 2.56 -13.80
N TYR A 82 -14.95 3.03 -13.15
CA TYR A 82 -15.04 3.10 -11.68
C TYR A 82 -15.55 1.83 -11.01
N PHE A 83 -16.21 0.94 -11.75
CA PHE A 83 -16.66 -0.32 -11.22
C PHE A 83 -16.81 -1.37 -12.32
N ARG A 84 -16.14 -2.49 -12.10
CA ARG A 84 -16.15 -3.66 -12.96
C ARG A 84 -16.31 -4.91 -12.10
N ARG A 85 -17.19 -5.82 -12.53
CA ARG A 85 -17.40 -7.14 -11.94
C ARG A 85 -17.15 -8.20 -13.00
N ASP A 86 -16.19 -9.08 -12.74
CA ASP A 86 -15.77 -10.14 -13.68
C ASP A 86 -16.38 -11.51 -13.38
N SER A 87 -16.96 -11.72 -12.19
CA SER A 87 -17.58 -12.98 -11.78
C SER A 87 -18.81 -12.73 -10.90
N ASP A 88 -19.81 -13.63 -10.97
CA ASP A 88 -20.93 -13.67 -10.02
C ASP A 88 -20.62 -14.61 -8.83
N LYS A 89 -19.47 -15.28 -8.88
CA LYS A 89 -19.04 -16.25 -7.89
C LYS A 89 -17.75 -15.78 -7.24
N ILE A 90 -17.85 -15.50 -5.94
CA ILE A 90 -16.71 -15.50 -5.02
C ILE A 90 -16.12 -16.91 -5.07
N ALA A 91 -14.92 -17.08 -5.63
CA ALA A 91 -14.24 -18.38 -5.64
C ALA A 91 -13.92 -18.75 -4.18
N ARG A 92 -14.47 -19.88 -3.73
CA ARG A 92 -14.40 -20.31 -2.33
C ARG A 92 -13.28 -21.31 -2.07
N ASN A 93 -12.68 -21.88 -3.10
CA ASN A 93 -11.54 -22.78 -2.96
C ASN A 93 -10.60 -22.57 -4.14
N TRP A 94 -9.33 -22.98 -3.99
CA TRP A 94 -8.38 -22.99 -5.11
C TRP A 94 -8.95 -23.67 -6.35
N GLU A 95 -9.70 -24.76 -6.18
CA GLU A 95 -10.36 -25.49 -7.27
C GLU A 95 -11.37 -24.64 -8.05
N ASP A 96 -12.03 -23.70 -7.36
CA ASP A 96 -13.03 -22.77 -7.91
C ASP A 96 -12.38 -21.54 -8.59
N VAL A 97 -11.08 -21.33 -8.40
CA VAL A 97 -10.34 -20.27 -9.09
C VAL A 97 -10.31 -20.57 -10.59
N PRO A 98 -10.68 -19.61 -11.46
CA PRO A 98 -10.59 -19.76 -12.91
C PRO A 98 -9.25 -20.33 -13.35
N GLU A 99 -9.28 -21.27 -14.30
CA GLU A 99 -8.10 -22.05 -14.70
C GLU A 99 -6.96 -21.17 -15.27
N ASP A 100 -7.32 -20.04 -15.87
CA ASP A 100 -6.35 -19.09 -16.43
C ASP A 100 -5.62 -18.30 -15.33
N ILE A 101 -6.29 -18.04 -14.20
CA ILE A 101 -5.66 -17.46 -13.00
C ILE A 101 -4.68 -18.47 -12.38
N LYS A 102 -5.06 -19.75 -12.25
CA LYS A 102 -4.16 -20.81 -11.74
C LYS A 102 -2.89 -20.94 -12.57
N LYS A 103 -3.00 -20.98 -13.90
CA LYS A 103 -1.85 -21.02 -14.82
C LYS A 103 -0.91 -19.84 -14.64
N THR A 104 -1.45 -18.68 -14.23
CA THR A 104 -0.64 -17.49 -14.00
C THR A 104 0.15 -17.58 -12.69
N PHE A 105 -0.44 -18.06 -11.60
CA PHE A 105 0.29 -18.37 -10.36
C PHE A 105 1.42 -19.38 -10.59
N ASP A 106 1.16 -20.39 -11.42
CA ASP A 106 2.15 -21.41 -11.78
C ASP A 106 3.36 -20.83 -12.52
N ARG A 107 3.13 -19.81 -13.36
CA ARG A 107 4.16 -19.12 -14.15
C ARG A 107 4.95 -18.09 -13.37
N LEU A 108 4.34 -17.51 -12.33
CA LEU A 108 5.00 -16.58 -11.40
C LEU A 108 6.08 -17.27 -10.53
N GLY A 109 6.18 -18.60 -10.59
CA GLY A 109 7.21 -19.35 -9.86
C GLY A 109 6.95 -19.41 -8.37
N VAL A 110 5.70 -19.18 -7.95
CA VAL A 110 5.20 -19.40 -6.60
C VAL A 110 5.46 -20.86 -6.20
N PRO A 111 6.32 -21.12 -5.21
CA PRO A 111 6.59 -22.46 -4.70
C PRO A 111 5.34 -23.29 -4.45
N GLU A 112 5.40 -24.60 -4.70
CA GLU A 112 4.26 -25.51 -4.55
C GLU A 112 3.72 -25.56 -3.10
N ALA A 113 4.58 -25.26 -2.11
CA ALA A 113 4.20 -25.06 -0.71
C ALA A 113 3.37 -23.78 -0.49
N GLU A 114 3.68 -22.71 -1.22
CA GLU A 114 2.93 -21.44 -1.19
C GLU A 114 1.59 -21.57 -1.90
N ARG A 115 1.42 -22.44 -2.90
CA ARG A 115 0.08 -22.69 -3.51
C ARG A 115 -0.95 -23.18 -2.49
N LYS A 116 -0.53 -23.98 -1.50
CA LYS A 116 -1.40 -24.43 -0.40
C LYS A 116 -1.74 -23.33 0.61
N TYR A 117 -0.85 -22.35 0.78
CA TYR A 117 -1.04 -21.18 1.65
C TYR A 117 -1.82 -20.06 0.95
N LEU A 118 -1.52 -19.77 -0.32
CA LEU A 118 -2.22 -18.83 -1.20
C LEU A 118 -3.62 -19.30 -1.57
N ALA A 119 -3.85 -20.62 -1.63
CA ALA A 119 -5.21 -21.17 -1.63
C ALA A 119 -6.06 -20.65 -0.46
N GLY A 120 -5.41 -20.16 0.61
CA GLY A 120 -6.04 -19.51 1.75
C GLY A 120 -5.79 -18.04 2.02
N SER A 121 -5.07 -17.36 1.13
CA SER A 121 -4.92 -15.91 1.16
C SER A 121 -6.06 -15.25 0.40
N SER A 122 -6.56 -14.11 0.88
CA SER A 122 -7.58 -13.32 0.18
C SER A 122 -6.99 -12.75 -1.12
N ALA A 123 -7.08 -13.47 -2.25
CA ALA A 123 -6.65 -12.92 -3.54
C ALA A 123 -7.78 -12.08 -4.13
N GLN A 124 -7.68 -10.76 -4.09
CA GLN A 124 -8.65 -9.89 -4.75
C GLN A 124 -8.32 -9.78 -6.24
N TYR A 125 -9.27 -10.18 -7.09
CA TYR A 125 -9.21 -10.00 -8.54
C TYR A 125 -10.07 -8.79 -8.90
N GLU A 126 -9.45 -7.71 -9.37
CA GLU A 126 -10.07 -6.39 -9.56
C GLU A 126 -10.73 -5.84 -8.27
N SER A 127 -11.97 -6.28 -7.99
CA SER A 127 -12.86 -5.86 -6.90
C SER A 127 -13.40 -7.01 -6.03
N GLU A 128 -13.02 -8.28 -6.26
CA GLU A 128 -13.60 -9.46 -5.55
C GLU A 128 -12.58 -10.38 -4.88
N VAL A 129 -12.82 -10.76 -3.62
CA VAL A 129 -11.89 -11.51 -2.76
C VAL A 129 -12.00 -13.03 -2.93
N VAL A 130 -10.89 -13.74 -3.19
CA VAL A 130 -10.78 -15.22 -3.27
C VAL A 130 -10.27 -15.77 -1.93
N TYR A 131 -10.97 -16.73 -1.29
CA TYR A 131 -10.68 -17.24 0.07
C TYR A 131 -10.27 -18.73 0.08
N HIS A 132 -9.51 -19.19 1.11
CA HIS A 132 -9.70 -20.44 1.93
C HIS A 132 -8.46 -21.18 2.47
N ASN A 133 -8.09 -20.95 3.74
CA ASN A 133 -7.53 -22.00 4.64
C ASN A 133 -7.32 -21.49 6.09
N MET A 134 -7.10 -20.19 6.33
CA MET A 134 -6.88 -19.67 7.70
C MET A 134 -8.16 -19.24 8.44
N ARG A 135 -9.31 -19.27 7.74
CA ARG A 135 -10.58 -18.74 8.25
C ARG A 135 -11.09 -19.49 9.47
N GLU A 136 -11.00 -20.82 9.50
CA GLU A 136 -11.50 -21.60 10.64
C GLU A 136 -10.72 -21.34 11.93
N ASP A 137 -9.41 -21.16 11.85
CA ASP A 137 -8.57 -20.91 13.03
C ASP A 137 -8.76 -19.49 13.56
N PHE A 138 -8.94 -18.51 12.67
CA PHE A 138 -9.30 -17.14 13.05
C PHE A 138 -10.72 -17.04 13.60
N GLU A 139 -11.69 -17.76 13.01
CA GLU A 139 -13.07 -17.83 13.52
C GLU A 139 -13.14 -18.48 14.91
N LYS A 140 -12.33 -19.52 15.18
CA LYS A 140 -12.20 -20.11 16.52
C LYS A 140 -11.69 -19.10 17.57
N LEU A 141 -10.84 -18.17 17.15
CA LEU A 141 -10.35 -17.07 17.98
C LEU A 141 -11.33 -15.88 18.03
N GLY A 142 -12.47 -15.96 17.33
CA GLY A 142 -13.48 -14.90 17.24
C GLY A 142 -13.08 -13.73 16.34
N ILE A 143 -11.99 -13.86 15.58
CA ILE A 143 -11.54 -12.84 14.63
C ILE A 143 -12.49 -12.84 13.44
N VAL A 144 -12.99 -11.65 13.08
CA VAL A 144 -13.77 -11.45 11.86
C VAL A 144 -12.81 -10.99 10.78
N PHE A 145 -12.62 -11.80 9.76
CA PHE A 145 -11.82 -11.46 8.58
C PHE A 145 -12.65 -11.75 7.32
N MET A 146 -13.06 -10.69 6.63
CA MET A 146 -13.90 -10.77 5.44
C MET A 146 -13.75 -9.52 4.56
N ASP A 147 -14.42 -9.51 3.42
CA ASP A 147 -14.46 -8.36 2.52
C ASP A 147 -15.32 -7.25 3.13
N THR A 148 -15.00 -6.01 2.77
CA THR A 148 -15.69 -4.83 3.31
C THR A 148 -17.15 -4.77 2.87
N ASP A 149 -17.50 -5.25 1.67
CA ASP A 149 -18.87 -5.32 1.16
C ASP A 149 -19.76 -6.23 2.05
N SER A 150 -19.25 -7.41 2.42
CA SER A 150 -19.89 -8.34 3.37
C SER A 150 -19.99 -7.74 4.76
N ALA A 151 -18.95 -7.05 5.24
CA ALA A 151 -18.95 -6.45 6.57
C ALA A 151 -20.03 -5.36 6.73
N VAL A 152 -20.25 -4.56 5.69
CA VAL A 152 -21.32 -3.54 5.66
C VAL A 152 -22.71 -4.16 5.86
N GLN A 153 -22.94 -5.36 5.32
CA GLN A 153 -24.22 -6.06 5.41
C GLN A 153 -24.37 -6.89 6.69
N GLN A 154 -23.33 -7.61 7.08
CA GLN A 154 -23.37 -8.58 8.19
C GLN A 154 -23.07 -7.94 9.56
N TYR A 155 -22.24 -6.90 9.60
CA TYR A 155 -21.83 -6.20 10.82
C TYR A 155 -22.09 -4.68 10.76
N PRO A 156 -23.30 -4.23 10.36
CA PRO A 156 -23.56 -2.82 10.05
C PRO A 156 -23.32 -1.88 11.23
N GLU A 157 -23.62 -2.31 12.46
CA GLU A 157 -23.43 -1.47 13.65
C GLU A 157 -21.95 -1.25 13.98
N LEU A 158 -21.12 -2.28 13.79
CA LEU A 158 -19.68 -2.17 13.99
C LEU A 158 -19.03 -1.33 12.89
N VAL A 159 -19.42 -1.55 11.63
CA VAL A 159 -18.90 -0.78 10.49
C VAL A 159 -19.28 0.69 10.61
N LYS A 160 -20.56 1.03 10.86
CA LYS A 160 -21.00 2.45 11.03
C LYS A 160 -20.24 3.18 12.14
N LYS A 161 -19.80 2.47 13.18
CA LYS A 161 -19.05 3.05 14.30
C LYS A 161 -17.69 3.60 13.87
N TYR A 162 -17.02 2.96 12.90
CA TYR A 162 -15.62 3.29 12.55
C TYR A 162 -15.42 3.74 11.10
N PHE A 163 -16.24 3.27 10.16
CA PHE A 163 -16.10 3.55 8.73
C PHE A 163 -16.26 5.03 8.41
N GLY A 164 -15.25 5.61 7.76
CA GLY A 164 -15.21 7.02 7.37
C GLY A 164 -15.09 7.98 8.56
N LYS A 165 -14.70 7.50 9.75
CA LYS A 165 -14.52 8.35 10.95
C LYS A 165 -13.09 8.85 11.07
N LEU A 166 -12.14 8.00 10.74
CA LEU A 166 -10.72 8.34 10.80
C LEU A 166 -10.30 9.04 9.50
N ILE A 167 -10.82 8.57 8.37
CA ILE A 167 -10.66 9.19 7.04
C ILE A 167 -12.06 9.53 6.50
N PRO A 168 -12.59 10.72 6.84
CA PRO A 168 -13.86 11.17 6.30
C PRO A 168 -13.76 11.56 4.81
N PRO A 169 -14.88 11.59 4.07
CA PRO A 169 -14.88 12.07 2.67
C PRO A 169 -14.41 13.51 2.50
N SER A 170 -14.32 14.29 3.58
CA SER A 170 -13.78 15.65 3.56
C SER A 170 -12.25 15.72 3.61
N ASP A 171 -11.55 14.58 3.76
CA ASP A 171 -10.11 14.54 4.00
C ASP A 171 -9.29 15.07 2.83
N ASN A 172 -9.55 14.54 1.64
CA ASN A 172 -8.94 14.95 0.38
C ASN A 172 -9.79 14.45 -0.81
N LYS A 173 -9.48 14.92 -2.03
CA LYS A 173 -10.24 14.59 -3.24
C LYS A 173 -10.31 13.08 -3.51
N PHE A 174 -9.20 12.35 -3.37
CA PHE A 174 -9.16 10.92 -3.65
C PHE A 174 -9.80 10.07 -2.54
N ALA A 175 -9.77 10.52 -1.28
CA ALA A 175 -10.55 9.92 -0.21
C ALA A 175 -12.06 10.12 -0.41
N ALA A 176 -12.49 11.27 -0.93
CA ALA A 176 -13.88 11.53 -1.31
C ALA A 176 -14.32 10.64 -2.48
N LEU A 177 -13.46 10.53 -3.51
CA LEU A 177 -13.65 9.67 -4.67
C LEU A 177 -13.82 8.20 -4.25
N ASN A 178 -12.84 7.68 -3.51
CA ASN A 178 -12.89 6.33 -2.93
C ASN A 178 -14.19 6.16 -2.11
N SER A 179 -14.53 7.09 -1.23
CA SER A 179 -15.75 6.98 -0.42
C SER A 179 -17.05 6.93 -1.25
N ALA A 180 -17.06 7.49 -2.46
CA ALA A 180 -18.19 7.40 -3.39
C ALA A 180 -18.26 6.05 -4.12
N VAL A 181 -17.12 5.52 -4.57
CA VAL A 181 -17.07 4.40 -5.54
C VAL A 181 -16.35 3.14 -5.04
N TRP A 182 -15.94 3.11 -3.77
CA TRP A 182 -15.13 2.01 -3.21
C TRP A 182 -15.75 0.66 -3.52
N SER A 183 -14.89 -0.29 -3.90
CA SER A 183 -15.26 -1.63 -4.32
C SER A 183 -14.22 -2.66 -3.90
N GLY A 184 -14.64 -3.57 -3.02
CA GLY A 184 -13.75 -4.48 -2.33
C GLY A 184 -12.96 -3.82 -1.21
N GLY A 185 -11.87 -4.49 -0.84
CA GLY A 185 -11.07 -4.17 0.35
C GLY A 185 -11.40 -5.10 1.51
N THR A 186 -10.69 -4.88 2.62
CA THR A 186 -10.62 -5.85 3.71
C THR A 186 -11.20 -5.31 5.01
N PHE A 187 -12.06 -6.10 5.66
CA PHE A 187 -12.53 -5.85 7.02
C PHE A 187 -11.93 -6.85 8.02
N ILE A 188 -11.26 -6.32 9.04
CA ILE A 188 -10.69 -7.11 10.14
C ILE A 188 -11.18 -6.57 11.48
N TYR A 189 -11.79 -7.43 12.29
CA TYR A 189 -12.03 -7.17 13.70
C TYR A 189 -11.34 -8.23 14.56
N VAL A 190 -10.48 -7.80 15.48
CA VAL A 190 -9.75 -8.66 16.41
C VAL A 190 -10.33 -8.44 17.81
N PRO A 191 -10.96 -9.44 18.44
CA PRO A 191 -11.61 -9.29 19.74
C PRO A 191 -10.64 -9.02 20.88
N LYS A 192 -11.17 -8.51 21.99
CA LYS A 192 -10.42 -8.17 23.20
C LYS A 192 -9.52 -9.32 23.68
N GLY A 193 -8.24 -9.01 23.88
CA GLY A 193 -7.22 -9.95 24.39
C GLY A 193 -6.77 -11.03 23.42
N VAL A 194 -7.31 -11.08 22.19
CA VAL A 194 -6.92 -12.07 21.18
C VAL A 194 -5.60 -11.67 20.54
N ARG A 195 -4.68 -12.63 20.38
CA ARG A 195 -3.38 -12.41 19.74
C ARG A 195 -3.18 -13.40 18.60
N THR A 196 -2.86 -12.91 17.41
CA THR A 196 -2.50 -13.77 16.28
C THR A 196 -1.02 -14.10 16.33
N GLU A 197 -0.66 -15.38 16.31
CA GLU A 197 0.75 -15.81 16.20
C GLU A 197 1.24 -15.79 14.75
N VAL A 198 0.32 -15.99 13.79
CA VAL A 198 0.59 -15.99 12.36
C VAL A 198 -0.03 -14.73 11.73
N PRO A 199 0.66 -14.03 10.82
CA PRO A 199 0.10 -12.88 10.13
C PRO A 199 -1.14 -13.25 9.31
N ILE A 200 -2.13 -12.35 9.30
CA ILE A 200 -3.24 -12.37 8.35
C ILE A 200 -2.72 -11.79 7.04
N GLN A 201 -2.92 -12.49 5.93
CA GLN A 201 -2.39 -12.07 4.62
C GLN A 201 -3.55 -11.81 3.64
N SER A 202 -3.43 -10.73 2.88
CA SER A 202 -4.28 -10.38 1.74
C SER A 202 -3.42 -10.03 0.53
N TYR A 203 -3.89 -10.41 -0.66
CA TYR A 203 -3.17 -10.18 -1.90
C TYR A 203 -4.09 -9.52 -2.93
N PHE A 204 -3.72 -8.38 -3.48
CA PHE A 204 -4.48 -7.64 -4.47
C PHE A 204 -3.78 -7.72 -5.83
N ARG A 205 -4.55 -7.98 -6.89
CA ARG A 205 -4.03 -7.94 -8.26
C ARG A 205 -4.98 -7.19 -9.20
N ILE A 206 -4.44 -6.21 -9.92
CA ILE A 206 -5.12 -5.55 -11.05
C ILE A 206 -4.83 -6.36 -12.31
N ASN A 207 -5.84 -6.72 -13.10
CA ASN A 207 -5.70 -7.50 -14.34
C ASN A 207 -6.41 -6.85 -15.56
N ALA A 208 -6.94 -5.64 -15.41
CA ALA A 208 -7.60 -4.88 -16.47
C ALA A 208 -6.98 -3.50 -16.66
N GLY A 209 -6.57 -3.19 -17.90
CA GLY A 209 -6.18 -1.83 -18.29
C GLY A 209 -7.34 -0.85 -18.19
N ASN A 210 -7.04 0.42 -17.96
CA ASN A 210 -8.01 1.52 -17.83
C ASN A 210 -9.09 1.29 -16.74
N SER A 211 -8.70 0.63 -15.66
CA SER A 211 -9.55 0.38 -14.48
C SER A 211 -9.12 1.25 -13.30
N GLY A 212 -10.10 1.67 -12.51
CA GLY A 212 -9.87 2.27 -11.20
C GLY A 212 -10.06 1.23 -10.10
N GLN A 213 -9.03 1.02 -9.27
CA GLN A 213 -9.13 0.21 -8.06
C GLN A 213 -9.34 1.12 -6.85
N PHE A 214 -10.51 0.98 -6.21
CA PHE A 214 -10.92 1.79 -5.06
C PHE A 214 -11.15 0.90 -3.85
N GLU A 215 -10.10 0.26 -3.36
CA GLU A 215 -10.22 -0.59 -2.18
C GLU A 215 -10.43 0.24 -0.92
N ARG A 216 -11.18 -0.34 0.03
CA ARG A 216 -11.34 0.27 1.34
C ARG A 216 -11.18 -0.74 2.46
N THR A 217 -10.09 -0.60 3.20
CA THR A 217 -9.71 -1.49 4.29
C THR A 217 -10.04 -0.86 5.64
N LEU A 218 -10.71 -1.60 6.50
CA LEU A 218 -11.06 -1.20 7.87
C LEU A 218 -10.60 -2.28 8.85
N ILE A 219 -9.63 -1.93 9.69
CA ILE A 219 -9.09 -2.81 10.72
C ILE A 219 -9.41 -2.24 12.10
N ILE A 220 -9.93 -3.08 12.99
CA ILE A 220 -10.28 -2.73 14.36
C ILE A 220 -9.61 -3.77 15.28
N VAL A 221 -8.66 -3.32 16.09
CA VAL A 221 -7.92 -4.15 17.04
C VAL A 221 -8.37 -3.75 18.44
N ASP A 222 -9.20 -4.59 19.05
CA ASP A 222 -9.84 -4.30 20.32
C ASP A 222 -8.84 -4.36 21.49
N GLU A 223 -9.28 -3.99 22.70
CA GLU A 223 -8.42 -3.80 23.86
C GLU A 223 -7.51 -5.02 24.13
N GLY A 224 -6.20 -4.79 24.28
CA GLY A 224 -5.23 -5.85 24.57
C GLY A 224 -5.05 -6.88 23.45
N ALA A 225 -5.65 -6.67 22.28
CA ALA A 225 -5.54 -7.56 21.13
C ALA A 225 -4.29 -7.26 20.28
N SER A 226 -3.84 -8.22 19.48
CA SER A 226 -2.61 -8.12 18.69
C SER A 226 -2.80 -8.76 17.33
N VAL A 227 -2.47 -8.03 16.26
CA VAL A 227 -2.53 -8.53 14.88
C VAL A 227 -1.35 -8.07 14.03
N ASN A 228 -0.89 -8.98 13.18
CA ASN A 228 -0.01 -8.68 12.06
C ASN A 228 -0.81 -8.87 10.77
N TYR A 229 -0.94 -7.83 9.96
CA TYR A 229 -1.61 -7.89 8.67
C TYR A 229 -0.61 -7.57 7.56
N VAL A 230 -0.60 -8.39 6.51
CA VAL A 230 0.26 -8.21 5.34
C VAL A 230 -0.61 -8.09 4.10
N GLU A 231 -0.33 -7.07 3.31
CA GLU A 231 -0.99 -6.70 2.07
C GLU A 231 0.03 -6.70 0.94
N GLY A 232 -0.13 -7.59 -0.05
CA GLY A 232 0.66 -7.56 -1.28
C GLY A 232 -0.18 -6.99 -2.42
N CYS A 233 0.37 -6.08 -3.23
CA CYS A 233 -0.29 -5.60 -4.45
C CYS A 233 0.63 -5.77 -5.66
N THR A 234 0.17 -6.44 -6.72
CA THR A 234 0.89 -6.54 -8.00
C THR A 234 0.00 -6.24 -9.20
N ALA A 235 0.54 -5.63 -10.25
CA ALA A 235 -0.14 -5.49 -11.54
C ALA A 235 0.78 -5.91 -12.70
N PRO A 236 0.27 -6.65 -13.71
CA PRO A 236 0.98 -6.84 -14.97
C PRO A 236 0.95 -5.56 -15.81
N ASN A 237 1.89 -5.44 -16.74
CA ASN A 237 2.01 -4.25 -17.60
C ASN A 237 0.83 -4.10 -18.58
N TYR A 238 0.13 -2.96 -18.50
CA TYR A 238 -0.88 -2.53 -19.48
C TYR A 238 -0.40 -1.33 -20.30
N SER A 239 -1.07 -1.08 -21.42
CA SER A 239 -0.78 0.04 -22.33
C SER A 239 -1.48 1.35 -21.95
N GLU A 240 -2.45 1.32 -21.04
CA GLU A 240 -3.30 2.46 -20.67
C GLU A 240 -3.18 2.76 -19.18
N ASP A 241 -3.15 4.04 -18.81
CA ASP A 241 -3.01 4.46 -17.41
C ASP A 241 -4.14 3.88 -16.53
N SER A 242 -3.84 3.51 -15.29
CA SER A 242 -4.82 2.99 -14.32
C SER A 242 -4.68 3.71 -12.98
N LEU A 243 -5.75 3.75 -12.17
CA LEU A 243 -5.76 4.47 -10.90
C LEU A 243 -5.99 3.50 -9.74
N HIS A 244 -5.04 3.44 -8.82
CA HIS A 244 -5.22 2.81 -7.52
C HIS A 244 -5.39 3.90 -6.46
N ALA A 245 -6.61 4.03 -5.92
CA ALA A 245 -6.94 5.00 -4.89
C ALA A 245 -7.52 4.31 -3.65
N ALA A 246 -6.63 3.77 -2.82
CA ALA A 246 -6.97 3.06 -1.60
C ALA A 246 -7.26 3.97 -0.41
N VAL A 247 -8.18 3.53 0.45
CA VAL A 247 -8.37 4.11 1.78
C VAL A 247 -8.23 3.03 2.85
N VAL A 248 -7.35 3.26 3.83
CA VAL A 248 -7.09 2.31 4.92
C VAL A 248 -7.29 3.00 6.26
N GLU A 249 -8.24 2.49 7.06
CA GLU A 249 -8.53 2.96 8.42
C GLU A 249 -8.18 1.87 9.45
N VAL A 250 -7.21 2.15 10.34
CA VAL A 250 -6.81 1.21 11.41
C VAL A 250 -7.10 1.79 12.78
N ASN A 251 -7.84 1.06 13.60
CA ASN A 251 -8.24 1.48 14.94
C ASN A 251 -7.59 0.57 15.97
N VAL A 252 -6.49 1.04 16.58
CA VAL A 252 -5.76 0.31 17.63
C VAL A 252 -6.24 0.81 18.99
N LEU A 253 -7.03 -0.01 19.68
CA LEU A 253 -7.61 0.35 20.98
C LEU A 253 -6.58 0.21 22.12
N LYS A 254 -7.05 0.36 23.36
CA LYS A 254 -6.19 0.40 24.55
C LYS A 254 -5.36 -0.88 24.68
N ASN A 255 -4.06 -0.75 24.95
CA ASN A 255 -3.09 -1.85 25.09
C ASN A 255 -3.01 -2.79 23.86
N ALA A 256 -3.56 -2.38 22.70
CA ALA A 256 -3.59 -3.21 21.51
C ALA A 256 -2.37 -2.99 20.63
N TYR A 257 -2.10 -3.93 19.73
CA TYR A 257 -0.97 -3.88 18.79
C TYR A 257 -1.43 -4.22 17.37
N CYS A 258 -1.04 -3.41 16.40
CA CYS A 258 -1.26 -3.68 15.00
C CYS A 258 0.02 -3.41 14.21
N ARG A 259 0.48 -4.39 13.44
CA ARG A 259 1.43 -4.20 12.35
C ARG A 259 0.70 -4.34 11.03
N TYR A 260 0.91 -3.38 10.14
CA TYR A 260 0.40 -3.40 8.78
C TYR A 260 1.58 -3.32 7.83
N THR A 261 1.81 -4.40 7.10
CA THR A 261 2.84 -4.51 6.08
C THR A 261 2.19 -4.37 4.71
N THR A 262 2.70 -3.49 3.85
CA THR A 262 2.31 -3.39 2.44
C THR A 262 3.53 -3.58 1.57
N ILE A 263 3.44 -4.40 0.52
CA ILE A 263 4.44 -4.46 -0.55
C ILE A 263 3.71 -4.26 -1.86
N GLN A 264 4.02 -3.15 -2.54
CA GLN A 264 3.40 -2.79 -3.80
C GLN A 264 4.44 -2.85 -4.91
N ASN A 265 4.09 -3.53 -5.99
CA ASN A 265 4.83 -3.51 -7.25
C ASN A 265 3.84 -3.28 -8.39
N TRP A 266 3.61 -2.02 -8.70
CA TRP A 266 2.70 -1.60 -9.77
C TRP A 266 3.44 -1.48 -11.10
N SER A 267 2.72 -1.62 -12.20
CA SER A 267 3.27 -1.27 -13.50
C SER A 267 3.43 0.26 -13.66
N ASP A 268 4.34 0.68 -14.54
CA ASP A 268 4.76 2.09 -14.70
C ASP A 268 3.69 3.04 -15.30
N ASN A 269 2.47 2.53 -15.50
CA ASN A 269 1.28 3.26 -15.97
C ASN A 269 0.23 3.45 -14.86
N VAL A 270 0.48 2.99 -13.64
CA VAL A 270 -0.47 3.13 -12.52
C VAL A 270 -0.21 4.43 -11.75
N TYR A 271 -1.28 5.15 -11.40
CA TYR A 271 -1.24 6.18 -10.36
C TYR A 271 -1.65 5.55 -9.03
N SER A 272 -0.77 5.54 -8.03
CA SER A 272 -1.07 5.10 -6.66
C SER A 272 -1.31 6.32 -5.76
N LEU A 273 -2.57 6.63 -5.48
CA LEU A 273 -3.01 7.82 -4.74
C LEU A 273 -3.76 7.38 -3.47
N GLU A 274 -3.01 7.08 -2.42
CA GLU A 274 -3.51 6.32 -1.28
C GLU A 274 -3.62 7.17 -0.01
N THR A 275 -4.70 6.95 0.75
CA THR A 275 -4.89 7.57 2.07
C THR A 275 -4.96 6.49 3.14
N LYS A 276 -3.86 6.27 3.86
CA LYS A 276 -3.78 5.34 5.00
C LYS A 276 -3.67 6.10 6.33
N ARG A 277 -4.51 5.76 7.31
CA ARG A 277 -4.51 6.39 8.64
C ARG A 277 -4.85 5.37 9.72
N ALA A 278 -4.07 5.42 10.79
CA ALA A 278 -4.31 4.70 12.02
C ALA A 278 -4.58 5.66 13.18
N GLN A 279 -5.35 5.20 14.15
CA GLN A 279 -5.37 5.78 15.50
C GLN A 279 -4.85 4.75 16.51
N ALA A 280 -4.07 5.24 17.47
CA ALA A 280 -3.60 4.46 18.60
C ALA A 280 -4.09 5.09 19.90
N LEU A 281 -4.81 4.31 20.70
CA LEU A 281 -5.30 4.71 22.02
C LEU A 281 -4.27 4.37 23.12
N GLU A 282 -4.69 4.41 24.39
CA GLU A 282 -3.80 4.30 25.55
C GLU A 282 -2.91 3.05 25.47
N ASN A 283 -1.59 3.22 25.51
CA ASN A 283 -0.57 2.17 25.31
C ASN A 283 -0.74 1.32 24.03
N GLY A 284 -1.53 1.79 23.06
CA GLY A 284 -1.70 1.13 21.77
C GLY A 284 -0.48 1.36 20.88
N THR A 285 -0.09 0.35 20.10
CA THR A 285 1.05 0.44 19.17
C THR A 285 0.59 0.16 17.74
N MET A 286 0.89 1.09 16.85
CA MET A 286 0.68 0.94 15.41
C MET A 286 2.04 0.94 14.69
N GLU A 287 2.26 -0.05 13.83
CA GLU A 287 3.45 -0.15 12.99
C GLU A 287 3.05 -0.24 11.52
N TRP A 288 3.61 0.65 10.71
CA TRP A 288 3.53 0.59 9.25
C TRP A 288 4.86 0.08 8.69
N VAL A 289 4.80 -0.93 7.84
CA VAL A 289 5.96 -1.42 7.05
C VAL A 289 5.57 -1.34 5.58
N ASP A 290 6.12 -0.40 4.84
CA ASP A 290 5.61 -0.04 3.51
C ASP A 290 6.69 -0.12 2.42
N GLY A 291 6.47 -0.98 1.44
CA GLY A 291 7.34 -1.17 0.28
C GLY A 291 6.70 -0.61 -0.98
N ASN A 292 7.33 0.41 -1.56
CA ASN A 292 6.84 1.14 -2.73
C ASN A 292 7.74 0.87 -3.93
N LEU A 293 7.30 0.00 -4.83
CA LEU A 293 7.98 -0.30 -6.09
C LEU A 293 7.03 -0.10 -7.27
N GLY A 294 7.59 0.39 -8.39
CA GLY A 294 6.82 0.70 -9.59
C GLY A 294 5.89 1.91 -9.40
N SER A 295 4.80 1.94 -10.17
CA SER A 295 3.82 3.06 -10.27
C SER A 295 4.39 4.30 -10.96
N LYS A 296 3.64 4.85 -11.92
CA LYS A 296 3.97 6.10 -12.63
C LYS A 296 4.12 7.26 -11.66
N VAL A 297 3.12 7.39 -10.78
CA VAL A 297 3.05 8.43 -9.76
C VAL A 297 2.52 7.83 -8.47
N THR A 298 3.26 8.00 -7.38
CA THR A 298 2.83 7.58 -6.05
C THR A 298 2.68 8.78 -5.14
N MET A 299 1.54 8.88 -4.45
CA MET A 299 1.30 9.83 -3.36
C MET A 299 0.73 9.08 -2.17
N LYS A 300 1.56 8.85 -1.15
CA LYS A 300 1.16 8.03 0.01
C LYS A 300 1.82 8.49 1.30
N TYR A 301 0.99 8.79 2.30
CA TYR A 301 1.45 9.34 3.59
C TYR A 301 0.79 8.64 4.79
N PRO A 302 1.12 7.37 5.09
CA PRO A 302 0.53 6.65 6.20
C PRO A 302 0.70 7.43 7.50
N SER A 303 -0.40 7.57 8.23
CA SER A 303 -0.48 8.46 9.37
C SER A 303 -0.83 7.69 10.64
N VAL A 304 -0.22 8.05 11.78
CA VAL A 304 -0.63 7.54 13.10
C VAL A 304 -1.06 8.70 13.99
N TYR A 305 -2.32 8.65 14.43
CA TYR A 305 -2.90 9.57 15.39
C TYR A 305 -2.82 8.94 16.78
N MET A 306 -1.82 9.35 17.56
CA MET A 306 -1.58 8.89 18.92
C MET A 306 -2.49 9.67 19.87
N ASN A 307 -3.71 9.15 20.05
CA ASN A 307 -4.81 9.79 20.77
C ASN A 307 -4.94 9.34 22.23
N GLY A 308 -4.17 8.34 22.66
CA GLY A 308 -4.11 7.89 24.06
C GLY A 308 -2.72 8.04 24.66
N GLU A 309 -2.67 8.18 25.99
CA GLU A 309 -1.41 8.26 26.72
C GLU A 309 -0.56 7.00 26.50
N GLY A 310 0.75 7.15 26.30
CA GLY A 310 1.64 6.03 26.06
C GLY A 310 1.54 5.39 24.67
N ALA A 311 0.72 5.94 23.77
CA ALA A 311 0.57 5.41 22.42
C ALA A 311 1.86 5.49 21.59
N ARG A 312 2.06 4.50 20.72
CA ARG A 312 3.23 4.35 19.85
C ARG A 312 2.84 4.26 18.37
N GLY A 313 3.63 4.94 17.54
CA GLY A 313 3.51 4.87 16.08
C GLY A 313 4.87 4.69 15.42
N THR A 314 5.04 3.65 14.61
CA THR A 314 6.25 3.47 13.79
C THR A 314 5.92 3.42 12.30
N MET A 315 6.87 3.88 11.50
CA MET A 315 6.85 3.74 10.05
C MET A 315 8.22 3.28 9.61
N LEU A 316 8.27 2.19 8.87
CA LEU A 316 9.43 1.78 8.09
C LEU A 316 9.02 1.75 6.61
N SER A 317 9.60 2.63 5.81
CA SER A 317 9.26 2.79 4.39
C SER A 317 10.46 2.50 3.52
N ILE A 318 10.25 1.76 2.44
CA ILE A 318 11.17 1.72 1.31
C ILE A 318 10.48 2.25 0.05
N ALA A 319 11.19 3.04 -0.74
CA ALA A 319 10.72 3.51 -2.04
C ALA A 319 11.79 3.37 -3.13
N PHE A 320 11.37 2.91 -4.30
CA PHE A 320 12.22 2.78 -5.48
C PHE A 320 11.61 3.54 -6.66
N ALA A 321 12.41 4.41 -7.30
CA ALA A 321 12.01 5.13 -8.51
C ALA A 321 12.98 4.88 -9.66
N GLY A 322 12.50 4.17 -10.69
CA GLY A 322 13.20 3.99 -11.97
C GLY A 322 12.81 5.05 -13.00
N LYS A 323 13.04 4.75 -14.27
CA LYS A 323 12.71 5.62 -15.40
C LYS A 323 11.24 6.04 -15.39
N ASP A 324 10.97 7.33 -15.57
CA ASP A 324 9.62 7.92 -15.67
C ASP A 324 8.72 7.69 -14.43
N ILE A 325 9.28 7.22 -13.31
CA ILE A 325 8.59 7.03 -12.03
C ILE A 325 8.81 8.24 -11.12
N VAL A 326 7.71 8.76 -10.56
CA VAL A 326 7.73 9.83 -9.55
C VAL A 326 7.02 9.37 -8.28
N SER A 327 7.77 9.18 -7.21
CA SER A 327 7.24 8.70 -5.92
C SER A 327 7.34 9.79 -4.86
N ASP A 328 6.22 10.32 -4.38
CA ASP A 328 6.12 11.24 -3.25
C ASP A 328 5.50 10.47 -2.06
N THR A 329 6.38 9.91 -1.23
CA THR A 329 6.00 9.04 -0.11
C THR A 329 6.44 9.63 1.21
N GLY A 330 5.87 9.20 2.31
CA GLY A 330 6.35 9.60 3.63
C GLY A 330 5.39 9.18 4.72
N ALA A 331 5.42 9.85 5.86
CA ALA A 331 4.57 9.48 6.99
C ALA A 331 4.17 10.68 7.84
N ARG A 332 3.06 10.52 8.59
CA ARG A 332 2.59 11.56 9.51
C ARG A 332 2.40 11.01 10.92
N MET A 333 3.14 11.55 11.89
CA MET A 333 3.05 11.18 13.30
C MET A 333 2.42 12.32 14.09
N ILE A 334 1.21 12.08 14.61
CA ILE A 334 0.39 13.09 15.28
C ILE A 334 0.24 12.74 16.76
N HIS A 335 0.98 13.44 17.61
CA HIS A 335 0.99 13.25 19.07
C HIS A 335 -0.10 14.11 19.72
N ASN A 336 -1.20 13.48 20.14
CA ASN A 336 -2.34 14.17 20.75
C ASN A 336 -2.48 13.89 22.26
N ALA A 337 -1.60 13.06 22.84
CA ALA A 337 -1.63 12.66 24.24
C ALA A 337 -0.23 12.60 24.84
N LYS A 338 -0.16 12.46 26.16
CA LYS A 338 1.08 12.44 26.94
C LYS A 338 1.89 11.17 26.67
N ASN A 339 3.20 11.27 26.87
CA ASN A 339 4.12 10.13 26.86
C ASN A 339 4.02 9.29 25.56
N THR A 340 3.65 9.92 24.45
CA THR A 340 3.54 9.22 23.15
C THR A 340 4.92 9.19 22.48
N SER A 341 5.20 8.13 21.71
CA SER A 341 6.48 8.03 21.01
C SER A 341 6.34 7.55 19.58
N SER A 342 7.12 8.13 18.66
CA SER A 342 7.15 7.68 17.26
C SER A 342 8.54 7.55 16.67
N SER A 343 8.63 6.69 15.66
CA SER A 343 9.82 6.51 14.82
C SER A 343 9.41 6.46 13.36
N ILE A 344 10.07 7.24 12.49
CA ILE A 344 9.92 7.15 11.05
C ILE A 344 11.29 6.84 10.47
N VAL A 345 11.41 5.72 9.77
CA VAL A 345 12.60 5.35 8.99
C VAL A 345 12.17 5.24 7.54
N SER A 346 12.70 6.10 6.68
CA SER A 346 12.43 6.10 5.25
C SER A 346 13.72 5.84 4.49
N LYS A 347 13.71 4.83 3.62
CA LYS A 347 14.86 4.47 2.78
C LYS A 347 14.45 4.51 1.32
N SER A 348 15.13 5.35 0.54
CA SER A 348 14.74 5.62 -0.84
C SER A 348 15.89 5.35 -1.81
N LEU A 349 15.56 4.88 -3.01
CA LEU A 349 16.51 4.67 -4.10
C LEU A 349 15.93 5.24 -5.39
N CYS A 350 16.77 5.91 -6.18
CA CYS A 350 16.36 6.35 -7.51
C CYS A 350 17.47 6.17 -8.57
N LYS A 351 17.03 5.86 -9.80
CA LYS A 351 17.86 5.67 -10.99
C LYS A 351 17.10 5.98 -12.28
N ASP A 352 17.81 5.97 -13.40
CA ASP A 352 17.32 6.17 -14.77
C ASP A 352 16.49 7.44 -14.95
N GLY A 353 16.79 8.49 -14.17
CA GLY A 353 16.02 9.74 -14.14
C GLY A 353 14.78 9.72 -13.25
N GLY A 354 14.57 8.64 -12.48
CA GLY A 354 13.50 8.52 -11.52
C GLY A 354 13.58 9.54 -10.39
N ARG A 355 12.43 9.85 -9.80
CA ARG A 355 12.32 10.83 -8.71
C ARG A 355 11.65 10.22 -7.49
N VAL A 356 12.30 10.33 -6.34
CA VAL A 356 11.77 9.84 -5.06
C VAL A 356 11.85 10.94 -4.01
N ASP A 357 10.70 11.49 -3.65
CA ASP A 357 10.59 12.54 -2.65
C ASP A 357 10.05 11.94 -1.34
N TYR A 358 10.69 12.31 -0.22
CA TYR A 358 10.15 12.06 1.11
C TYR A 358 9.36 13.27 1.60
N ARG A 359 8.15 13.05 2.09
CA ARG A 359 7.32 14.08 2.73
C ARG A 359 6.80 13.64 4.09
N GLY A 360 7.40 14.18 5.13
CA GLY A 360 7.09 13.85 6.52
C GLY A 360 6.29 14.94 7.22
N LYS A 361 5.39 14.56 8.13
CA LYS A 361 4.81 15.50 9.11
C LYS A 361 4.87 14.95 10.53
N VAL A 362 5.51 15.66 11.44
CA VAL A 362 5.41 15.38 12.89
C VAL A 362 4.72 16.53 13.58
N ARG A 363 3.66 16.24 14.34
CA ARG A 363 2.94 17.26 15.10
C ARG A 363 2.82 16.88 16.56
N PHE A 364 3.31 17.75 17.43
CA PHE A 364 3.06 17.70 18.87
C PHE A 364 1.91 18.63 19.24
N GLY A 365 0.79 18.05 19.67
CA GLY A 365 -0.36 18.79 20.19
C GLY A 365 -0.07 19.43 21.55
N ARG A 366 -0.95 20.32 22.02
CA ARG A 366 -0.75 21.00 23.31
C ARG A 366 -0.72 20.04 24.51
N THR A 367 -1.36 18.88 24.38
CA THR A 367 -1.51 17.85 25.42
C THR A 367 -0.43 16.77 25.36
N SER A 368 0.64 16.95 24.58
CA SER A 368 1.64 15.90 24.30
C SER A 368 2.84 15.88 25.26
N ASP A 369 2.66 16.23 26.53
CA ASP A 369 3.78 16.30 27.49
C ASP A 369 4.56 14.98 27.54
N GLY A 370 5.90 15.07 27.57
CA GLY A 370 6.79 13.91 27.65
C GLY A 370 6.88 13.07 26.38
N SER A 371 6.37 13.57 25.25
CA SER A 371 6.37 12.82 23.99
C SER A 371 7.68 12.97 23.22
N PHE A 372 8.01 11.96 22.42
CA PHE A 372 9.24 11.88 21.63
C PHE A 372 8.99 11.46 20.19
N SER A 373 9.74 11.99 19.23
CA SER A 373 9.75 11.48 17.85
C SER A 373 11.17 11.43 17.29
N HIS A 374 11.50 10.33 16.63
CA HIS A 374 12.72 10.18 15.84
C HIS A 374 12.36 10.01 14.35
N VAL A 375 13.08 10.70 13.47
CA VAL A 375 12.88 10.62 12.01
C VAL A 375 14.23 10.45 11.33
N GLU A 376 14.38 9.39 10.55
CA GLU A 376 15.56 9.05 9.74
C GLU A 376 15.12 8.91 8.28
N CYS A 377 15.69 9.73 7.40
CA CYS A 377 15.43 9.69 5.96
C CYS A 377 16.74 9.49 5.21
N ASP A 378 16.93 8.31 4.61
CA ASP A 378 18.09 8.03 3.79
C ASP A 378 17.69 7.86 2.32
N THR A 379 18.45 8.48 1.41
CA THR A 379 18.31 8.26 -0.03
C THR A 379 19.64 7.88 -0.67
N ILE A 380 19.61 6.90 -1.57
CA ILE A 380 20.70 6.60 -2.50
C ILE A 380 20.28 7.01 -3.92
N ILE A 381 21.05 7.91 -4.53
CA ILE A 381 20.89 8.30 -5.95
C ILE A 381 21.96 7.56 -6.77
N LEU A 382 21.52 6.80 -7.77
CA LEU A 382 22.38 5.89 -8.53
C LEU A 382 23.00 6.51 -9.80
N ASP A 383 22.47 7.64 -10.28
CA ASP A 383 22.97 8.32 -11.47
C ASP A 383 22.96 9.86 -11.32
N GLU A 384 23.26 10.58 -12.41
CA GLU A 384 23.25 12.05 -12.43
C GLU A 384 21.91 12.67 -12.85
N LYS A 385 20.95 11.87 -13.33
CA LYS A 385 19.68 12.34 -13.88
C LYS A 385 18.55 12.28 -12.86
N SER A 386 18.66 11.38 -11.89
CA SER A 386 17.66 11.12 -10.87
C SER A 386 17.70 12.17 -9.77
N ALA A 387 16.59 12.33 -9.06
CA ALA A 387 16.45 13.36 -8.05
C ALA A 387 15.69 12.86 -6.82
N SER A 388 15.90 13.54 -5.70
CA SER A 388 15.18 13.28 -4.46
C SER A 388 15.16 14.54 -3.61
N ASP A 389 13.96 14.94 -3.17
CA ASP A 389 13.78 15.98 -2.16
C ASP A 389 13.28 15.37 -0.84
N THR A 390 13.80 15.86 0.28
CA THR A 390 13.30 15.53 1.63
C THR A 390 12.59 16.74 2.21
N ILE A 391 11.29 16.63 2.45
CA ILE A 391 10.39 17.74 2.77
C ILE A 391 9.73 17.50 4.15
N PRO A 392 10.40 17.86 5.25
CA PRO A 392 9.86 17.68 6.59
C PRO A 392 8.96 18.84 7.04
N PHE A 393 7.85 18.52 7.69
CA PHE A 393 6.97 19.49 8.34
C PHE A 393 6.79 19.18 9.83
N ASN A 394 7.44 19.98 10.67
CA ASN A 394 7.42 19.80 12.12
C ASN A 394 6.60 20.90 12.79
N GLU A 395 5.55 20.54 13.51
CA GLU A 395 4.63 21.45 14.18
C GLU A 395 4.59 21.17 15.69
N ILE A 396 5.31 22.00 16.48
CA ILE A 396 5.47 21.81 17.93
C ILE A 396 4.61 22.80 18.69
N LYS A 397 3.58 22.32 19.41
CA LYS A 397 2.68 23.15 20.23
C LYS A 397 2.80 22.92 21.74
N ASN A 398 3.79 22.13 22.17
CA ASN A 398 4.07 21.84 23.58
C ASN A 398 5.59 21.99 23.80
N GLY A 399 6.00 22.61 24.91
CA GLY A 399 7.42 22.88 25.23
C GLY A 399 8.14 21.74 25.95
N ASN A 400 7.44 20.69 26.37
CA ASN A 400 7.95 19.52 27.07
C ASN A 400 7.89 18.28 26.16
N VAL A 401 8.55 18.36 25.00
CA VAL A 401 8.68 17.27 24.02
C VAL A 401 10.09 17.27 23.45
N SER A 402 10.50 16.13 22.90
CA SER A 402 11.79 15.97 22.23
C SER A 402 11.57 15.45 20.80
N MET A 403 12.36 15.95 19.85
CA MET A 403 12.29 15.49 18.47
C MET A 403 13.68 15.49 17.84
N GLU A 404 13.97 14.43 17.10
CA GLU A 404 15.15 14.28 16.26
C GLU A 404 14.70 14.07 14.81
N HIS A 405 15.39 14.73 13.89
CA HIS A 405 15.16 14.56 12.45
C HIS A 405 16.51 14.58 11.73
N GLU A 406 16.79 13.49 11.04
CA GLU A 406 18.02 13.26 10.29
C GLU A 406 17.66 12.92 8.85
N ALA A 407 18.35 13.55 7.90
CA ALA A 407 18.17 13.29 6.48
C ALA A 407 19.52 13.22 5.78
N LYS A 408 19.75 12.15 5.02
CA LYS A 408 20.99 11.91 4.28
C LYS A 408 20.68 11.51 2.85
N VAL A 409 21.20 12.29 1.91
CA VAL A 409 21.25 11.91 0.49
C VAL A 409 22.68 11.50 0.16
N SER A 410 22.84 10.33 -0.41
CA SER A 410 24.15 9.77 -0.74
C SER A 410 24.18 9.19 -2.15
N LYS A 411 25.38 9.13 -2.73
CA LYS A 411 25.68 8.28 -3.88
C LYS A 411 26.32 6.99 -3.35
N ILE A 412 26.36 5.96 -4.19
CA ILE A 412 27.16 4.77 -3.85
C ILE A 412 28.62 5.19 -3.67
N SER A 413 29.23 4.72 -2.59
CA SER A 413 30.64 5.00 -2.30
C SER A 413 31.54 4.30 -3.31
N GLU A 414 32.29 5.08 -4.10
CA GLU A 414 33.31 4.57 -5.02
C GLU A 414 34.36 3.72 -4.27
N GLU A 415 34.67 4.06 -3.01
CA GLU A 415 35.60 3.28 -2.19
C GLU A 415 35.03 1.89 -1.84
N GLN A 416 33.73 1.82 -1.51
CA GLN A 416 33.06 0.54 -1.24
C GLN A 416 32.96 -0.33 -2.51
N LEU A 417 32.61 0.28 -3.64
CA LEU A 417 32.60 -0.39 -4.94
C LEU A 417 33.99 -0.92 -5.29
N TYR A 418 35.01 -0.06 -5.25
CA TYR A 418 36.39 -0.44 -5.55
C TYR A 418 36.88 -1.56 -4.62
N TYR A 419 36.56 -1.49 -3.33
CA TYR A 419 36.92 -2.53 -2.38
C TYR A 419 36.32 -3.89 -2.75
N LEU A 420 35.01 -3.94 -3.03
CA LEU A 420 34.32 -5.18 -3.42
C LEU A 420 34.85 -5.70 -4.77
N MET A 421 35.06 -4.82 -5.74
CA MET A 421 35.63 -5.16 -7.05
C MET A 421 37.06 -5.70 -6.94
N SER A 422 37.87 -5.15 -6.02
CA SER A 422 39.22 -5.67 -5.73
C SER A 422 39.21 -7.11 -5.18
N ARG A 423 38.06 -7.62 -4.74
CA ARG A 423 37.85 -9.02 -4.31
C ARG A 423 37.28 -9.92 -5.40
N GLY A 424 37.23 -9.43 -6.65
CA GLY A 424 36.75 -10.19 -7.81
C GLY A 424 35.24 -10.19 -7.99
N ILE A 425 34.52 -9.34 -7.24
CA ILE A 425 33.08 -9.14 -7.39
C ILE A 425 32.86 -8.18 -8.58
N THR A 426 31.92 -8.47 -9.47
CA THR A 426 31.60 -7.54 -10.57
C THR A 426 31.01 -6.24 -10.01
N GLU A 427 31.13 -5.14 -10.76
CA GLU A 427 30.55 -3.84 -10.35
C GLU A 427 29.04 -3.96 -10.10
N GLU A 428 28.32 -4.64 -11.00
CA GLU A 428 26.90 -4.94 -10.86
C GLU A 428 26.58 -5.66 -9.53
N LYS A 429 27.32 -6.73 -9.21
CA LYS A 429 27.10 -7.48 -7.98
C LYS A 429 27.51 -6.69 -6.74
N ALA A 430 28.53 -5.85 -6.84
CA ALA A 430 28.97 -4.99 -5.75
C ALA A 430 27.92 -3.92 -5.41
N THR A 431 27.37 -3.26 -6.44
CA THR A 431 26.26 -2.31 -6.32
C THR A 431 25.05 -2.96 -5.68
N GLU A 432 24.66 -4.14 -6.17
CA GLU A 432 23.55 -4.92 -5.61
C GLU A 432 23.78 -5.21 -4.11
N MET A 433 24.96 -5.67 -3.72
CA MET A 433 25.28 -5.94 -2.30
C MET A 433 25.18 -4.71 -1.41
N ILE A 434 25.63 -3.54 -1.88
CA ILE A 434 25.53 -2.28 -1.13
C ILE A 434 24.06 -1.89 -0.92
N ILE A 435 23.26 -1.99 -1.98
CA ILE A 435 21.82 -1.70 -1.95
C ILE A 435 21.09 -2.68 -1.03
N MET A 436 21.39 -3.98 -1.11
CA MET A 436 20.79 -4.99 -0.23
C MET A 436 21.12 -4.73 1.24
N GLY A 437 22.34 -4.29 1.54
CA GLY A 437 22.72 -3.84 2.88
C GLY A 437 21.95 -2.59 3.33
N PHE A 438 21.66 -1.68 2.40
CA PHE A 438 20.88 -0.46 2.67
C PHE A 438 19.41 -0.78 2.99
N VAL A 439 18.80 -1.73 2.27
CA VAL A 439 17.40 -2.12 2.44
C VAL A 439 17.19 -3.22 3.50
N GLU A 440 18.27 -3.75 4.07
CA GLU A 440 18.27 -4.84 5.05
C GLU A 440 17.31 -4.60 6.25
N PRO A 441 17.21 -3.38 6.83
CA PRO A 441 16.26 -3.15 7.92
C PRO A 441 14.81 -3.43 7.52
N PHE A 442 14.45 -3.21 6.25
CA PHE A 442 13.12 -3.50 5.72
C PHE A 442 12.91 -5.00 5.50
N THR A 443 13.86 -5.66 4.85
CA THR A 443 13.74 -7.10 4.53
C THR A 443 13.63 -7.96 5.78
N LYS A 444 14.25 -7.55 6.90
CA LYS A 444 14.13 -8.22 8.21
C LYS A 444 12.74 -8.15 8.84
N GLU A 445 11.94 -7.14 8.49
CA GLU A 445 10.58 -6.98 9.03
C GLU A 445 9.52 -7.76 8.24
N LEU A 446 9.91 -8.33 7.09
CA LEU A 446 9.03 -9.11 6.24
C LEU A 446 9.06 -10.60 6.60
N PRO A 447 7.94 -11.32 6.45
CA PRO A 447 7.97 -12.77 6.41
C PRO A 447 8.93 -13.27 5.32
N MET A 448 9.55 -14.43 5.55
CA MET A 448 10.65 -14.93 4.71
C MET A 448 10.30 -15.02 3.22
N GLU A 449 9.08 -15.43 2.88
CA GLU A 449 8.59 -15.48 1.50
C GLU A 449 8.58 -14.10 0.83
N TYR A 450 8.05 -13.08 1.49
CA TYR A 450 8.03 -11.70 0.98
C TYR A 450 9.43 -11.05 0.92
N ALA A 451 10.31 -11.39 1.86
CA ALA A 451 11.69 -10.91 1.83
C ALA A 451 12.43 -11.44 0.58
N VAL A 452 12.20 -12.70 0.20
CA VAL A 452 12.78 -13.29 -1.02
C VAL A 452 12.21 -12.64 -2.27
N GLU A 453 10.90 -12.40 -2.31
CA GLU A 453 10.26 -11.70 -3.43
C GLU A 453 10.81 -10.27 -3.60
N LEU A 454 10.91 -9.50 -2.52
CA LEU A 454 11.47 -8.16 -2.54
C LEU A 454 12.90 -8.14 -3.06
N ASN A 455 13.76 -9.07 -2.63
CA ASN A 455 15.13 -9.16 -3.13
C ASN A 455 15.16 -9.36 -4.64
N ARG A 456 14.31 -10.26 -5.18
CA ARG A 456 14.20 -10.47 -6.63
C ARG A 456 13.66 -9.24 -7.37
N LEU A 457 12.71 -8.52 -6.78
CA LEU A 457 12.16 -7.31 -7.37
C LEU A 457 13.21 -6.20 -7.43
N ILE A 458 13.99 -6.02 -6.37
CA ILE A 458 15.09 -5.06 -6.34
C ILE A 458 16.17 -5.47 -7.35
N GLU A 459 16.56 -6.76 -7.40
CA GLU A 459 17.50 -7.27 -8.42
C GLU A 459 17.02 -6.96 -9.85
N TYR A 460 15.74 -7.21 -10.15
CA TYR A 460 15.15 -6.92 -11.45
C TYR A 460 15.17 -5.42 -11.77
N GLN A 461 14.78 -4.58 -10.80
CA GLN A 461 14.86 -3.14 -10.94
C GLN A 461 16.32 -2.69 -11.11
N MET A 462 17.31 -3.46 -10.68
CA MET A 462 18.74 -3.17 -10.83
C MET A 462 19.36 -3.61 -12.15
N GLU A 463 18.69 -4.44 -12.95
CA GLU A 463 19.21 -4.84 -14.27
C GLU A 463 19.49 -3.59 -15.13
N GLY A 464 20.71 -3.50 -15.67
CA GLY A 464 21.15 -2.39 -16.52
C GLY A 464 21.51 -1.09 -15.79
N SER A 465 21.57 -1.08 -14.45
CA SER A 465 21.90 0.13 -13.65
C SER A 465 23.40 0.46 -13.61
N VAL A 466 24.24 -0.38 -14.24
CA VAL A 466 25.67 -0.15 -14.43
C VAL A 466 25.89 0.16 -15.90
N GLY A 467 26.00 1.46 -16.25
CA GLY A 467 26.15 1.94 -17.62
C GLY A 467 26.24 3.45 -17.74
#